data_AF-A0A1W9RKE0-F1
#
_entry.id   AF-A0A1W9RKE0-F1
#
_cell.length_a   1.000
_cell.length_b   1.000
_cell.length_c   1.000
_cell.angle_alpha   90.00
_cell.angle_beta   90.00
_cell.angle_gamma   90.00
#
_symmetry.space_group_name_H-M   'P 1'
#
loop_
_entity.id
_entity.type
_entity.pdbx_description
1 polymer ?
#
loop_
_entity_poly.entity_id
_entity_poly.type
_entity_poly.pdbx_seq_one_letter_code
_entity_poly.pdbx_strand_id
1 'polypeptide(L)'
;MLKLSFPKKVKFICGFIYKDGKIYEKVKKIMQKKFGIIDYESEIINFNFTNYYEKEMGNNLLRRFVSFKTLRKIEEFRKIKLYCRLFK
;
A
#
# COMPACT_ATOMS: atom_id res chain seq x y z
N MET A 1 -39.09 -0.87 11.88
CA MET A 1 -37.91 -1.14 12.74
C MET A 1 -36.66 -0.75 11.97
N LEU A 2 -35.85 0.17 12.49
CA LEU A 2 -34.53 0.49 11.91
C LEU A 2 -33.54 -0.62 12.25
N LYS A 3 -32.90 -1.21 11.23
CA LYS A 3 -31.85 -2.23 11.39
C LYS A 3 -30.49 -1.55 11.20
N LEU A 4 -29.69 -1.52 12.26
CA LEU A 4 -28.30 -1.07 12.17
C LEU A 4 -27.48 -2.12 11.39
N SER A 5 -26.88 -1.71 10.28
CA SER A 5 -25.95 -2.53 9.51
C SER A 5 -24.54 -1.96 9.59
N PHE A 6 -23.58 -2.77 10.02
CA PHE A 6 -22.17 -2.39 10.00
C PHE A 6 -21.56 -2.57 8.60
N PRO A 7 -20.60 -1.74 8.20
CA PRO A 7 -19.91 -1.91 6.94
C PRO A 7 -19.20 -3.26 6.90
N LYS A 8 -19.29 -3.92 5.74
CA LYS A 8 -18.54 -5.16 5.49
C LYS A 8 -17.04 -4.86 5.53
N LYS A 9 -16.24 -5.87 5.90
CA LYS A 9 -14.79 -5.77 5.78
C LYS A 9 -14.40 -5.56 4.32
N VAL A 10 -13.39 -4.75 4.09
CA VAL A 10 -12.94 -4.33 2.75
C VAL A 10 -11.52 -4.80 2.46
N LYS A 11 -11.17 -4.83 1.18
CA LYS A 11 -9.85 -5.22 0.70
C LYS A 11 -8.82 -4.16 1.07
N PHE A 12 -7.68 -4.57 1.61
CA PHE A 12 -6.55 -3.67 1.76
C PHE A 12 -5.75 -3.65 0.45
N ILE A 13 -5.79 -2.52 -0.24
CA ILE A 13 -5.01 -2.23 -1.44
C ILE A 13 -4.00 -1.13 -1.11
N CYS A 14 -2.75 -1.29 -1.55
CA CYS A 14 -1.69 -0.32 -1.37
C CYS A 14 -0.99 -0.04 -2.69
N GLY A 15 -0.81 1.23 -3.02
CA GLY A 15 0.01 1.67 -4.13
C GLY A 15 1.37 2.11 -3.63
N PHE A 16 2.43 1.53 -4.17
CA PHE A 16 3.80 1.93 -3.93
C PHE A 16 4.29 2.85 -5.03
N ILE A 17 5.06 3.86 -4.63
CA ILE A 17 5.91 4.64 -5.51
C ILE A 17 7.33 4.44 -4.99
N TYR A 18 8.27 4.06 -5.86
CA TYR A 18 9.63 3.71 -5.46
C TYR A 18 10.61 3.89 -6.63
N LYS A 19 11.89 4.05 -6.32
CA LYS A 19 12.95 4.17 -7.34
C LYS A 19 13.69 2.85 -7.59
N ASP A 20 13.92 2.07 -6.55
CA ASP A 20 14.72 0.84 -6.60
C ASP A 20 13.86 -0.39 -6.23
N GLY A 21 13.89 -1.41 -7.09
CA GLY A 21 13.22 -2.69 -6.85
C GLY A 21 13.70 -3.40 -5.57
N LYS A 22 14.95 -3.19 -5.13
CA LYS A 22 15.44 -3.72 -3.86
C LYS A 22 14.72 -3.10 -2.66
N ILE A 23 14.44 -1.78 -2.73
CA ILE A 23 13.65 -1.08 -1.70
C ILE A 23 12.23 -1.64 -1.69
N TYR A 24 11.63 -1.82 -2.87
CA TYR A 24 10.31 -2.43 -3.00
C TYR A 24 10.24 -3.81 -2.33
N GLU A 25 11.16 -4.73 -2.65
CA GLU A 25 11.16 -6.08 -2.08
C GLU A 25 11.37 -6.08 -0.55
N LYS A 26 12.21 -5.17 -0.04
CA LYS A 26 12.38 -5.01 1.41
C LYS A 26 11.09 -4.55 2.08
N VAL A 27 10.43 -3.52 1.54
CA VAL A 27 9.18 -2.98 2.08
C VAL A 27 8.04 -4.00 1.94
N LYS A 28 7.96 -4.72 0.83
CA LYS A 28 7.00 -5.81 0.61
C LYS A 28 7.07 -6.85 1.72
N LYS A 29 8.27 -7.32 2.08
CA LYS A 29 8.47 -8.27 3.20
C LYS A 29 8.01 -7.70 4.54
N ILE A 30 8.31 -6.43 4.82
CA ILE A 30 7.87 -5.75 6.04
C ILE A 30 6.34 -5.67 6.09
N MET A 31 5.71 -5.29 4.98
CA MET A 31 4.25 -5.22 4.88
C MET A 31 3.59 -6.60 4.96
N GLN A 32 4.18 -7.64 4.37
CA GLN A 32 3.69 -9.01 4.52
C GLN A 32 3.75 -9.47 5.97
N LYS A 33 4.86 -9.20 6.67
CA LYS A 33 5.02 -9.53 8.10
C LYS A 33 3.98 -8.80 8.96
N LYS A 34 3.65 -7.54 8.64
CA LYS A 34 2.71 -6.74 9.43
C LYS A 34 1.25 -7.00 9.10
N PHE A 35 0.92 -7.14 7.82
CA PHE A 35 -0.46 -7.08 7.32
C PHE A 35 -0.96 -8.41 6.75
N GLY A 36 -0.08 -9.40 6.60
CA GLY A 36 -0.40 -10.74 6.14
C GLY A 36 -0.06 -10.98 4.67
N ILE A 37 -0.62 -12.04 4.12
CA ILE A 37 -0.31 -12.52 2.77
C ILE A 37 -0.77 -11.48 1.73
N ILE A 38 0.15 -11.11 0.83
CA ILE A 38 -0.16 -10.42 -0.41
C ILE A 38 -0.69 -11.47 -1.38
N ASP A 39 -1.87 -11.24 -1.96
CA ASP A 39 -2.53 -12.16 -2.88
C ASP A 39 -2.70 -11.60 -4.29
N TYR A 40 -2.30 -10.36 -4.50
CA TYR A 40 -2.20 -9.75 -5.82
C TYR A 40 -1.06 -8.73 -5.84
N GLU A 41 -0.36 -8.69 -6.96
CA GLU A 41 0.67 -7.72 -7.25
C GLU A 41 0.58 -7.35 -8.73
N SER A 42 0.44 -6.06 -9.03
CA SER A 42 0.33 -5.60 -10.42
C SER A 42 1.68 -5.67 -11.14
N GLU A 43 1.63 -5.50 -12.45
CA GLU A 43 2.81 -5.15 -13.24
C GLU A 43 3.47 -3.86 -12.71
N ILE A 44 4.74 -3.66 -13.09
CA ILE A 44 5.47 -2.42 -12.81
C ILE A 44 4.98 -1.37 -13.80
N ILE A 45 4.61 -0.20 -13.28
CA ILE A 45 4.17 0.94 -14.07
C ILE A 45 5.19 2.05 -13.92
N ASN A 46 5.65 2.65 -15.01
CA ASN A 46 6.46 3.87 -14.93
C ASN A 46 5.63 5.01 -14.33
N PHE A 47 6.14 5.63 -13.26
CA PHE A 47 5.50 6.75 -12.59
C PHE A 47 6.02 8.07 -13.18
N ASN A 48 5.53 8.41 -14.37
CA ASN A 48 6.00 9.57 -15.14
C ASN A 48 4.91 10.63 -15.37
N PHE A 49 3.78 10.57 -14.65
CA PHE A 49 2.69 11.53 -14.82
C PHE A 49 2.96 12.89 -14.14
N THR A 50 3.91 12.94 -13.20
CA THR A 50 4.25 14.14 -12.44
C THR A 50 5.70 14.09 -11.96
N ASN A 51 6.33 15.26 -11.83
CA ASN A 51 7.63 15.45 -11.21
C ASN A 51 7.54 15.83 -9.71
N TYR A 52 6.35 15.79 -9.11
CA TYR A 52 6.12 16.25 -7.72
C TYR A 52 7.09 15.63 -6.69
N TYR A 53 7.42 14.35 -6.84
CA TYR A 53 8.29 13.61 -5.91
C TYR A 53 9.78 13.64 -6.26
N GLU A 54 10.16 14.30 -7.36
CA GLU A 54 11.52 14.23 -7.91
C GLU A 54 12.58 14.78 -6.95
N LYS A 55 12.27 15.88 -6.24
CA LYS A 55 13.20 16.47 -5.27
C LYS A 55 13.55 15.54 -4.11
N GLU A 56 12.61 14.71 -3.67
CA GLU A 56 12.77 13.85 -2.49
C GLU A 56 13.18 12.42 -2.85
N MET A 57 12.69 11.90 -3.98
CA MET A 57 12.84 10.49 -4.37
C MET A 57 13.69 10.31 -5.64
N GLY A 58 13.97 11.39 -6.36
CA GLY A 58 14.61 11.37 -7.67
C GLY A 58 13.67 10.98 -8.82
N ASN A 59 14.28 10.76 -9.97
CA ASN A 59 13.62 10.57 -11.27
C ASN A 59 13.37 9.09 -11.56
N ASN A 60 12.64 8.82 -12.64
CA ASN A 60 12.34 7.46 -13.14
C ASN A 60 11.70 6.57 -12.07
N LEU A 61 10.74 7.14 -11.34
CA LEU A 61 9.99 6.42 -10.33
C LEU A 61 9.13 5.33 -10.97
N LEU A 62 8.93 4.27 -10.21
CA LEU A 62 8.10 3.12 -10.55
C LEU A 62 6.92 3.06 -9.60
N ARG A 63 5.82 2.48 -10.07
CA ARG A 63 4.60 2.24 -9.32
C ARG A 63 4.19 0.78 -9.42
N ARG A 64 3.68 0.27 -8.31
CA ARG A 64 3.07 -1.06 -8.24
C ARG A 64 1.92 -1.05 -7.24
N PHE A 65 0.86 -1.78 -7.55
CA PHE A 65 -0.25 -2.00 -6.64
C PHE A 65 -0.19 -3.40 -6.06
N VAL A 66 -0.49 -3.51 -4.77
CA VAL A 66 -0.64 -4.81 -4.09
C VAL A 66 -1.98 -4.88 -3.39
N SER A 67 -2.49 -6.10 -3.24
CA SER A 67 -3.59 -6.38 -2.33
C SER A 67 -3.27 -7.48 -1.34
N PHE A 68 -3.93 -7.44 -0.18
CA PHE A 68 -3.77 -8.42 0.88
C PHE A 68 -4.97 -9.35 0.98
N LYS A 69 -4.71 -10.64 1.23
CA LYS A 69 -5.75 -11.69 1.34
C LYS A 69 -6.79 -11.38 2.41
N THR A 70 -6.32 -10.92 3.57
CA THR A 70 -7.18 -10.65 4.73
C THR A 70 -7.98 -9.37 4.54
N LEU A 71 -9.31 -9.49 4.50
CA LEU A 71 -10.22 -8.34 4.55
C LEU A 71 -10.20 -7.69 5.94
N ARG A 72 -10.30 -6.35 5.97
CA ARG A 72 -10.16 -5.55 7.20
C ARG A 72 -11.36 -4.68 7.45
N LYS A 73 -11.61 -4.36 8.73
CA LYS A 73 -12.62 -3.35 9.08
C LYS A 73 -12.12 -1.96 8.67
N ILE A 74 -13.03 -1.05 8.31
CA ILE A 74 -12.65 0.26 7.78
C ILE A 74 -11.89 1.11 8.80
N GLU A 75 -12.18 0.93 10.09
CA GLU A 75 -11.55 1.65 11.20
C GLU A 75 -10.06 1.28 11.36
N GLU A 76 -9.66 0.10 10.87
CA GLU A 76 -8.26 -0.33 10.88
C GLU A 76 -7.39 0.49 9.91
N PHE A 77 -7.95 1.04 8.83
CA PHE A 77 -7.19 1.75 7.80
C PHE A 77 -6.51 3.01 8.33
N ARG A 78 -7.11 3.66 9.34
CA ARG A 78 -6.45 4.77 10.06
C ARG A 78 -5.14 4.31 10.70
N LYS A 79 -5.16 3.15 11.39
CA LYS A 79 -3.97 2.58 12.03
C LYS A 79 -2.93 2.14 11.01
N ILE A 80 -3.38 1.56 9.89
CA ILE A 80 -2.50 1.18 8.77
C ILE A 80 -1.79 2.42 8.20
N LYS A 81 -2.53 3.51 7.94
CA LYS A 81 -1.96 4.76 7.44
C LYS A 81 -0.91 5.34 8.38
N LEU A 82 -1.18 5.33 9.69
CA LEU A 82 -0.23 5.79 10.70
C LEU A 82 1.03 4.92 10.75
N TYR A 83 0.88 3.61 10.68
CA TYR A 83 2.02 2.68 10.64
C TYR A 83 2.93 2.96 9.44
N CYS A 84 2.35 3.15 8.25
CA CYS A 84 3.13 3.44 7.03
C CYS A 84 3.82 4.82 7.04
N ARG A 85 3.43 5.74 7.92
CA ARG A 85 4.11 7.04 8.09
C ARG A 85 5.31 6.96 9.03
N LEU A 86 5.27 6.06 10.02
CA LEU A 86 6.20 6.05 11.16
C LEU A 86 7.49 5.27 10.92
N PHE A 87 7.74 4.78 9.70
CA PHE A 87 9.05 4.25 9.34
C PHE A 87 10.04 5.42 9.17
N LYS A 88 10.70 5.79 10.27
CA LYS A 88 12.02 6.40 10.25
C LYS A 88 13.07 5.30 10.33
#